data_AF-A0A6A5G5E1-F1
#
_entry.id   AF-A0A6A5G5E1-F1
#
_cell.length_a   1.000
_cell.length_b   1.000
_cell.length_c   1.000
_cell.angle_alpha   90.00
_cell.angle_beta   90.00
_cell.angle_gamma   90.00
#
_symmetry.space_group_name_H-M   'P 1'
#
loop_
_entity.id
_entity.type
_entity.pdbx_description
1 polymer ?
#
loop_
_entity_poly.entity_id
_entity_poly.type
_entity_poly.pdbx_seq_one_letter_code
_entity_poly.pdbx_strand_id
1 'polypeptide(L)'
;MLNRNWSSFVLRQVSLYKNFRQQWTRFKARAVQYSFSLYRNDRRFTRFAIAASTLGFTFKEHGISDKRMAECDNCEEEFAHRKTPGNGWELLYEEKDMLAFRRRIEGPYEMYEYKCVGTYYDISPRTFLDAQNDLKYRKEWDENIVTIEVVKEENENELIRWVSKFPYPMYPREYVYVRRTWVSDNEKYAVIDSESVQPEVFPSISKTNVRVRSYTSRMSIRAHTNWESHGVDYILTYCDNPEANIPRYIYNWMVNKGGPYFLKQVHKAAREIESSGREVRSATEKAQNSKNDRVTERLEKESEVKEKQRRDAEAARQENKENNGEKKAQKTQKAPRSSAANSFVLQSQEQVNYQRTA
;
A
#
# COMPACT_ATOMS: atom_id res chain seq x y z
N MET A 1 -52.59 -9.36 -10.90
CA MET A 1 -52.10 -8.02 -10.49
C MET A 1 -51.52 -8.11 -9.08
N LEU A 2 -50.23 -8.41 -8.95
CA LEU A 2 -49.52 -8.42 -7.67
C LEU A 2 -48.17 -7.76 -7.89
N ASN A 3 -48.13 -6.42 -7.85
CA ASN A 3 -46.92 -5.67 -7.56
C ASN A 3 -47.21 -4.16 -7.54
N ARG A 4 -47.17 -3.55 -6.35
CA ARG A 4 -46.90 -2.11 -6.18
C ARG A 4 -46.63 -1.67 -4.74
N ASN A 5 -46.79 -2.54 -3.73
CA ASN A 5 -46.59 -2.17 -2.31
C ASN A 5 -45.28 -2.67 -1.68
N TRP A 6 -44.52 -3.56 -2.31
CA TRP A 6 -43.27 -4.07 -1.73
C TRP A 6 -42.07 -3.12 -1.94
N SER A 7 -42.00 -2.42 -3.08
CA SER A 7 -40.89 -1.50 -3.37
C SER A 7 -40.91 -0.26 -2.47
N SER A 8 -42.08 0.30 -2.15
CA SER A 8 -42.17 1.48 -1.27
C SER A 8 -41.83 1.15 0.19
N PHE A 9 -42.12 -0.07 0.64
CA PHE A 9 -41.83 -0.53 2.01
C PHE A 9 -40.33 -0.78 2.22
N VAL A 10 -39.65 -1.40 1.23
CA VAL A 10 -38.20 -1.61 1.25
C VAL A 10 -37.45 -0.28 1.12
N LEU A 11 -37.89 0.63 0.25
CA LEU A 11 -37.28 1.96 0.14
C LEU A 11 -37.45 2.81 1.41
N ARG A 12 -38.59 2.70 2.11
CA ARG A 12 -38.80 3.35 3.42
C ARG A 12 -37.88 2.77 4.50
N GLN A 13 -37.72 1.45 4.54
CA GLN A 13 -36.81 0.76 5.47
C GLN A 13 -35.35 1.16 5.23
N VAL A 14 -34.90 1.21 3.97
CA VAL A 14 -33.54 1.65 3.62
C VAL A 14 -33.32 3.14 3.93
N SER A 15 -34.32 3.99 3.69
CA SER A 15 -34.27 5.43 4.04
C SER A 15 -34.24 5.66 5.54
N LEU A 16 -35.04 4.90 6.32
CA LEU A 16 -35.04 4.96 7.78
C LEU A 16 -33.72 4.45 8.35
N TYR A 17 -33.16 3.38 7.80
CA TYR A 17 -31.85 2.86 8.20
C TYR A 17 -30.71 3.82 7.88
N LYS A 18 -30.73 4.48 6.71
CA LYS A 18 -29.76 5.53 6.36
C LYS A 18 -29.89 6.74 7.28
N ASN A 19 -31.10 7.21 7.55
CA ASN A 19 -31.34 8.32 8.49
C ASN A 19 -30.93 7.95 9.92
N PHE A 20 -31.20 6.72 10.37
CA PHE A 20 -30.80 6.25 11.68
C PHE A 20 -29.28 6.13 11.78
N ARG A 21 -28.60 5.58 10.77
CA ARG A 21 -27.13 5.51 10.71
C ARG A 21 -26.50 6.91 10.73
N GLN A 22 -27.09 7.87 10.02
CA GLN A 22 -26.61 9.26 9.94
C GLN A 22 -26.88 10.05 11.24
N GLN A 23 -28.04 9.83 11.88
CA GLN A 23 -28.34 10.38 13.21
C GLN A 23 -27.47 9.74 14.30
N TRP A 24 -27.19 8.43 14.20
CA TRP A 24 -26.30 7.71 15.11
C TRP A 24 -24.84 8.17 14.98
N THR A 25 -24.36 8.46 13.76
CA THR A 25 -23.04 9.09 13.56
C THR A 25 -22.99 10.50 14.13
N ARG A 26 -24.05 11.31 13.95
CA ARG A 26 -24.16 12.64 14.56
C ARG A 26 -24.25 12.58 16.08
N PHE A 27 -24.94 11.58 16.63
CA PHE A 27 -25.04 11.35 18.07
C PHE A 27 -23.69 10.91 18.65
N LYS A 28 -22.95 10.00 17.99
CA LYS A 28 -21.58 9.64 18.36
C LYS A 28 -20.65 10.85 18.33
N ALA A 29 -20.67 11.63 17.25
CA ALA A 29 -19.88 12.85 17.14
C ALA A 29 -20.21 13.85 18.26
N ARG A 30 -21.49 14.02 18.61
CA ARG A 30 -21.94 14.88 19.71
C ARG A 30 -21.59 14.34 21.09
N ALA A 31 -21.71 13.03 21.33
CA ALA A 31 -21.38 12.40 22.61
C ALA A 31 -19.86 12.46 22.88
N VAL A 32 -19.05 12.27 21.85
CA VAL A 32 -17.60 12.53 21.86
C VAL A 32 -17.37 14.03 22.12
N GLN A 33 -18.02 14.95 21.41
CA GLN A 33 -17.84 16.38 21.67
C GLN A 33 -18.26 16.85 23.08
N TYR A 34 -19.31 16.25 23.67
CA TYR A 34 -19.85 16.67 24.97
C TYR A 34 -18.97 16.22 26.14
N SER A 35 -18.48 14.98 26.08
CA SER A 35 -17.51 14.44 27.05
C SER A 35 -16.17 15.17 27.02
N PHE A 36 -15.82 15.83 25.91
CA PHE A 36 -14.58 16.59 25.74
C PHE A 36 -14.64 18.05 26.26
N SER A 37 -15.83 18.61 26.52
CA SER A 37 -15.93 20.03 26.92
C SER A 37 -15.56 20.31 28.37
N LEU A 38 -15.55 19.29 29.23
CA LEU A 38 -15.50 19.47 30.68
C LEU A 38 -14.09 19.44 31.31
N TYR A 39 -13.07 18.84 30.70
CA TYR A 39 -11.74 18.73 31.34
C TYR A 39 -10.59 18.79 30.33
N ARG A 40 -9.99 19.98 30.20
CA ARG A 40 -9.17 20.40 29.05
C ARG A 40 -7.65 20.21 29.20
N ASN A 41 -7.13 19.84 30.37
CA ASN A 41 -5.68 19.90 30.66
C ASN A 41 -5.01 18.59 31.13
N ASP A 42 -5.68 17.43 31.13
CA ASP A 42 -5.04 16.15 31.53
C ASP A 42 -4.53 15.36 30.31
N ARG A 43 -3.22 15.08 30.26
CA ARG A 43 -2.58 14.19 29.26
C ARG A 43 -3.21 12.80 29.22
N ARG A 44 -3.71 12.29 30.35
CA ARG A 44 -4.43 11.02 30.42
C ARG A 44 -5.72 11.08 29.62
N PHE A 45 -6.47 12.18 29.73
CA PHE A 45 -7.71 12.36 28.98
C PHE A 45 -7.46 12.51 27.48
N THR A 46 -6.38 13.18 27.06
CA THR A 46 -6.00 13.23 25.63
C THR A 46 -5.78 11.82 25.06
N ARG A 47 -5.13 10.92 25.82
CA ARG A 47 -4.97 9.52 25.40
C ARG A 47 -6.29 8.76 25.34
N PHE A 48 -7.19 8.97 26.31
CA PHE A 48 -8.54 8.39 26.26
C PHE A 48 -9.35 8.92 25.07
N ALA A 49 -9.28 10.21 24.79
CA ALA A 49 -9.89 10.86 23.63
C ALA A 49 -9.40 10.25 22.31
N ILE A 50 -8.08 10.07 22.17
CA ILE A 50 -7.46 9.39 21.02
C ILE A 50 -8.01 7.97 20.90
N ALA A 51 -7.98 7.18 21.98
CA ALA A 51 -8.48 5.81 21.98
C ALA A 51 -9.96 5.74 21.58
N ALA A 52 -10.81 6.61 22.14
CA ALA A 52 -12.22 6.69 21.81
C ALA A 52 -12.47 7.09 20.34
N SER A 53 -11.64 7.98 19.77
CA SER A 53 -11.75 8.37 18.36
C SER A 53 -11.37 7.27 17.36
N THR A 54 -10.69 6.21 17.81
CA THR A 54 -10.44 5.02 16.97
C THR A 54 -11.61 4.03 16.92
N LEU A 55 -12.69 4.27 17.69
CA LEU A 55 -13.86 3.38 17.72
C LEU A 55 -14.59 3.38 16.37
N GLY A 56 -14.36 2.31 15.59
CA GLY A 56 -14.90 2.15 14.24
C GLY A 56 -13.88 2.30 13.12
N PHE A 57 -12.62 2.63 13.45
CA PHE A 57 -11.53 2.62 12.48
C PHE A 57 -10.93 1.21 12.34
N THR A 58 -10.83 0.72 11.10
CA THR A 58 -10.12 -0.51 10.77
C THR A 58 -9.18 -0.29 9.60
N PHE A 59 -8.00 -0.92 9.62
CA PHE A 59 -7.07 -0.86 8.50
C PHE A 59 -7.56 -1.65 7.28
N LYS A 60 -8.52 -2.56 7.45
CA LYS A 60 -9.18 -3.23 6.31
C LYS A 60 -9.97 -2.25 5.45
N GLU A 61 -10.61 -1.25 6.07
CA GLU A 61 -11.44 -0.26 5.37
C GLU A 61 -10.67 1.02 5.01
N HIS A 62 -9.72 1.43 5.84
CA HIS A 62 -9.03 2.71 5.73
C HIS A 62 -7.51 2.61 5.61
N GLY A 63 -6.96 1.40 5.64
CA GLY A 63 -5.53 1.17 5.48
C GLY A 63 -5.09 1.23 4.02
N ILE A 64 -3.78 1.30 3.81
CA ILE A 64 -3.21 1.32 2.46
C ILE A 64 -3.23 -0.10 1.91
N SER A 65 -4.07 -0.32 0.91
CA SER A 65 -4.31 -1.64 0.31
C SER A 65 -3.08 -2.21 -0.41
N ASP A 66 -3.01 -3.54 -0.51
CA ASP A 66 -1.98 -4.23 -1.30
C ASP A 66 -2.02 -3.82 -2.78
N LYS A 67 -3.21 -3.56 -3.34
CA LYS A 67 -3.33 -3.10 -4.72
C LYS A 67 -2.61 -1.76 -4.94
N ARG A 68 -2.83 -0.80 -4.04
CA ARG A 68 -2.15 0.50 -4.06
C ARG A 68 -0.64 0.32 -3.87
N MET A 69 -0.23 -0.62 -3.02
CA MET A 69 1.17 -1.00 -2.87
C MET A 69 1.74 -1.78 -4.06
N ALA A 70 0.93 -2.47 -4.87
CA ALA A 70 1.40 -3.24 -6.02
C ALA A 70 1.52 -2.39 -7.29
N GLU A 71 0.70 -1.33 -7.41
CA GLU A 71 0.94 -0.24 -8.39
C GLU A 71 2.33 0.41 -8.21
N CYS A 72 3.02 0.10 -7.10
CA CYS A 72 4.38 0.53 -6.77
C CYS A 72 5.49 -0.37 -7.29
N ASP A 73 5.17 -1.59 -7.75
CA ASP A 73 6.20 -2.61 -8.01
C ASP A 73 7.16 -2.18 -9.15
N ASN A 74 6.81 -1.15 -9.91
CA ASN A 74 7.71 -0.55 -10.89
C ASN A 74 8.59 0.59 -10.31
N CYS A 75 9.11 0.42 -9.09
CA CYS A 75 10.09 1.33 -8.50
C CYS A 75 11.29 1.54 -9.43
N GLU A 76 11.75 0.51 -10.16
CA GLU A 76 12.87 0.63 -11.09
C GLU A 76 12.58 1.65 -12.20
N GLU A 77 11.38 1.62 -12.80
CA GLU A 77 10.96 2.62 -13.80
C GLU A 77 10.80 4.02 -13.20
N GLU A 78 10.27 4.12 -11.97
CA GLU A 78 10.15 5.39 -11.24
C GLU A 78 11.53 6.04 -11.06
N PHE A 79 12.52 5.25 -10.63
CA PHE A 79 13.90 5.71 -10.50
C PHE A 79 14.60 5.95 -11.85
N ALA A 80 14.25 5.23 -12.91
CA ALA A 80 14.80 5.47 -14.25
C ALA A 80 14.41 6.87 -14.77
N HIS A 81 13.16 7.28 -14.57
CA HIS A 81 12.64 8.57 -15.06
C HIS A 81 12.73 9.71 -14.03
N ARG A 82 13.44 9.50 -12.92
CA ARG A 82 13.47 10.43 -11.77
C ARG A 82 13.91 11.86 -12.12
N LYS A 83 14.83 12.01 -13.08
CA LYS A 83 15.34 13.33 -13.51
C LYS A 83 14.48 13.99 -14.58
N THR A 84 13.65 13.22 -15.27
CA THR A 84 12.81 13.69 -16.39
C THR A 84 11.42 13.06 -16.26
N PRO A 85 10.63 13.47 -15.25
CA PRO A 85 9.37 12.79 -14.91
C PRO A 85 8.25 12.97 -15.97
N GLY A 86 8.47 13.77 -17.02
CA GLY A 86 7.52 13.96 -18.13
C GLY A 86 6.19 14.60 -17.70
N ASN A 87 5.12 14.44 -18.50
CA ASN A 87 3.72 14.54 -18.08
C ASN A 87 3.32 15.79 -17.25
N GLY A 88 3.82 16.98 -17.62
CA GLY A 88 3.44 18.25 -16.99
C GLY A 88 4.18 18.60 -15.69
N TRP A 89 5.24 17.89 -15.35
CA TRP A 89 6.13 18.25 -14.24
C TRP A 89 7.05 19.44 -14.62
N GLU A 90 7.06 20.46 -13.78
CA GLU A 90 7.90 21.66 -13.88
C GLU A 90 9.02 21.59 -12.85
N LEU A 91 10.26 21.89 -13.25
CA LEU A 91 11.39 22.02 -12.32
C LEU A 91 11.22 23.27 -11.45
N LEU A 92 11.30 23.10 -10.13
CA LEU A 92 11.21 24.18 -9.13
C LEU A 92 12.54 24.52 -8.49
N TYR A 93 13.37 23.51 -8.23
CA TYR A 93 14.63 23.66 -7.51
C TYR A 93 15.63 22.62 -8.00
N GLU A 94 16.89 23.03 -8.15
CA GLU A 94 17.99 22.18 -8.56
C GLU A 94 19.24 22.50 -7.72
N GLU A 95 19.78 21.46 -7.10
CA GLU A 95 21.09 21.42 -6.44
C GLU A 95 21.74 20.09 -6.87
N LYS A 96 23.08 19.99 -6.80
CA LYS A 96 23.88 18.91 -7.41
C LYS A 96 23.26 17.51 -7.32
N ASP A 97 22.76 17.14 -6.14
CA ASP A 97 22.25 15.81 -5.81
C ASP A 97 20.77 15.83 -5.41
N MET A 98 20.04 16.91 -5.73
CA MET A 98 18.65 17.12 -5.34
C MET A 98 17.86 17.95 -6.36
N LEU A 99 16.75 17.41 -6.83
CA LEU A 99 15.81 18.06 -7.74
C LEU A 99 14.43 18.14 -7.08
N ALA A 100 13.75 19.27 -7.21
CA ALA A 100 12.35 19.39 -6.84
C ALA A 100 11.53 19.81 -8.05
N PHE A 101 10.41 19.14 -8.27
CA PHE A 101 9.44 19.43 -9.31
C PHE A 101 8.08 19.72 -8.69
N ARG A 102 7.23 20.42 -9.44
CA ARG A 102 5.79 20.48 -9.17
C ARG A 102 4.99 20.13 -10.40
N ARG A 103 3.76 19.69 -10.20
CA ARG A 103 2.76 19.57 -11.26
C ARG A 103 1.43 20.07 -10.74
N ARG A 104 0.71 20.81 -11.58
CA ARG A 104 -0.64 21.27 -11.25
C ARG A 104 -1.60 20.09 -11.28
N ILE A 105 -2.45 19.99 -10.26
CA ILE A 105 -3.53 19.00 -10.20
C ILE A 105 -4.76 19.61 -10.84
N GLU A 106 -5.39 18.89 -11.77
CA GLU A 106 -6.64 19.30 -12.36
C GLU A 106 -7.76 19.29 -11.31
N GLY A 107 -8.50 20.40 -11.22
CA GLY A 107 -9.56 20.53 -10.24
C GLY A 107 -10.08 21.96 -10.11
N PRO A 108 -11.09 22.15 -9.26
CA PRO A 108 -11.71 23.47 -9.05
C PRO A 108 -10.79 24.45 -8.28
N TYR A 109 -9.75 23.94 -7.62
CA TYR A 109 -8.81 24.73 -6.82
C TYR A 109 -7.40 24.67 -7.43
N GLU A 110 -6.62 25.72 -7.19
CA GLU A 110 -5.21 25.77 -7.59
C GLU A 110 -4.37 24.92 -6.64
N MET A 111 -4.31 23.61 -6.89
CA MET A 111 -3.50 22.65 -6.14
C MET A 111 -2.34 22.13 -6.97
N TYR A 112 -1.27 21.76 -6.28
CA TYR A 112 -0.06 21.23 -6.87
C TYR A 112 0.37 19.98 -6.09
N GLU A 113 0.90 19.02 -6.82
CA GLU A 113 1.71 17.94 -6.29
C GLU A 113 3.18 18.25 -6.52
N TYR A 114 4.01 17.77 -5.61
CA TYR A 114 5.44 18.02 -5.58
C TYR A 114 6.19 16.70 -5.66
N LYS A 115 7.33 16.71 -6.32
CA LYS A 115 8.23 15.56 -6.41
C LYS A 115 9.65 16.01 -6.10
N CYS A 116 10.20 15.52 -4.99
CA CYS A 116 11.60 15.71 -4.64
C CYS A 116 12.37 14.43 -4.95
N VAL A 117 13.47 14.54 -5.67
CA VAL A 117 14.36 13.45 -6.01
C VAL A 117 15.72 13.80 -5.45
N GLY A 118 16.36 12.88 -4.74
CA GLY A 118 17.71 13.12 -4.26
C GLY A 118 18.53 11.85 -4.11
N THR A 119 19.82 12.06 -3.90
CA THR A 119 20.79 10.99 -3.63
C THR A 119 21.70 11.39 -2.47
N TYR A 120 21.97 10.45 -1.57
CA TYR A 120 22.95 10.61 -0.50
C TYR A 120 23.98 9.48 -0.59
N TYR A 121 25.25 9.82 -0.42
CA TYR A 121 26.37 8.88 -0.58
C TYR A 121 27.00 8.43 0.74
N ASP A 122 26.61 9.03 1.86
CA ASP A 122 27.26 8.92 3.16
C ASP A 122 26.34 8.39 4.27
N ILE A 123 25.17 7.86 3.89
CA ILE A 123 24.22 7.19 4.78
C ILE A 123 23.68 5.92 4.11
N SER A 124 23.29 4.95 4.93
CA SER A 124 22.65 3.72 4.46
C SER A 124 21.14 3.90 4.25
N PRO A 125 20.52 3.10 3.34
CA PRO A 125 19.06 3.01 3.23
C PRO A 125 18.37 2.68 4.56
N ARG A 126 18.98 1.84 5.41
CA ARG A 126 18.50 1.54 6.77
C ARG A 126 18.35 2.82 7.60
N THR A 127 19.43 3.58 7.79
CA THR A 127 19.40 4.77 8.65
C THR A 127 18.53 5.87 8.06
N PHE A 128 18.44 5.97 6.74
CA PHE A 128 17.50 6.86 6.08
C PHE A 128 16.04 6.48 6.36
N LEU A 129 15.67 5.20 6.22
CA LEU A 129 14.31 4.73 6.51
C LEU A 129 13.96 4.92 7.99
N ASP A 130 14.88 4.60 8.90
CA ASP A 130 14.67 4.76 10.33
C ASP A 130 14.46 6.24 10.71
N ALA A 131 15.24 7.16 10.14
CA ALA A 131 15.08 8.60 10.35
C ALA A 131 13.71 9.13 9.87
N GLN A 132 13.11 8.52 8.83
CA GLN A 132 11.78 8.88 8.33
C GLN A 132 10.66 8.34 9.22
N ASN A 133 10.82 7.12 9.72
CA ASN A 133 9.74 6.38 10.34
C ASN A 133 9.69 6.48 11.87
N ASP A 134 10.82 6.71 12.54
CA ASP A 134 10.85 6.90 13.99
C ASP A 134 10.25 8.26 14.36
N LEU A 135 8.99 8.24 14.80
CA LEU A 135 8.26 9.45 15.18
C LEU A 135 8.80 10.11 16.46
N LYS A 136 9.42 9.34 17.36
CA LYS A 136 10.00 9.90 18.59
C LYS A 136 11.26 10.69 18.22
N TYR A 137 12.15 10.07 17.46
CA TYR A 137 13.35 10.73 16.99
C TYR A 137 13.02 11.93 16.10
N ARG A 138 12.04 11.79 15.20
CA ARG A 138 11.54 12.90 14.38
C ARG A 138 11.11 14.11 15.21
N LYS A 139 10.50 13.91 16.37
CA LYS A 139 10.10 14.99 17.27
C LYS A 139 11.28 15.68 17.95
N GLU A 140 12.43 15.02 18.08
CA GLU A 140 13.63 15.60 18.71
C GLU A 140 14.32 16.61 17.80
N TRP A 141 14.42 16.31 16.50
CA TRP A 141 15.15 17.16 15.56
C TRP A 141 14.27 18.11 14.73
N ASP A 142 12.98 17.82 14.54
CA ASP A 142 12.06 18.66 13.77
C ASP A 142 11.31 19.66 14.67
N GLU A 143 11.82 20.89 14.72
CA GLU A 143 11.28 21.98 15.54
C GLU A 143 9.85 22.41 15.15
N ASN A 144 9.38 22.05 13.95
CA ASN A 144 8.03 22.38 13.49
C ASN A 144 6.98 21.45 14.07
N ILE A 145 7.37 20.32 14.65
CA ILE A 145 6.44 19.36 15.23
C ILE A 145 5.96 19.84 16.60
N VAL A 146 4.66 20.11 16.70
CA VAL A 146 4.00 20.31 18.01
C VAL A 146 3.78 18.95 18.68
N THR A 147 3.26 17.99 17.92
CA THR A 147 3.01 16.62 18.40
C THR A 147 3.01 15.66 17.22
N ILE A 148 3.58 14.49 17.39
CA ILE A 148 3.49 13.39 16.43
C ILE A 148 3.41 12.07 17.21
N GLU A 149 2.43 11.24 16.90
CA GLU A 149 2.18 10.00 17.64
C GLU A 149 1.50 8.94 16.78
N VAL A 150 1.89 7.68 17.00
CA VAL A 150 1.16 6.52 16.48
C VAL A 150 -0.08 6.34 17.34
N VAL A 151 -1.25 6.41 16.72
CA VAL A 151 -2.56 6.25 17.37
C VAL A 151 -2.95 4.77 17.41
N LYS A 152 -2.74 4.05 16.31
CA LYS A 152 -3.00 2.63 16.17
C LYS A 152 -1.99 2.04 15.18
N GLU A 153 -1.61 0.80 15.38
CA GLU A 153 -0.66 0.08 14.54
C GLU A 153 -1.14 -1.36 14.37
N GLU A 154 -1.12 -1.86 13.14
CA GLU A 154 -1.50 -3.24 12.81
C GLU A 154 -0.73 -3.67 11.56
N ASN A 155 0.07 -4.73 11.69
CA ASN A 155 0.97 -5.22 10.64
C ASN A 155 1.87 -4.06 10.12
N GLU A 156 1.79 -3.79 8.81
CA GLU A 156 2.54 -2.74 8.13
C GLU A 156 1.88 -1.36 8.18
N ASN A 157 0.64 -1.27 8.66
CA ASN A 157 -0.13 -0.03 8.66
C ASN A 157 -0.07 0.65 10.03
N GLU A 158 0.08 1.97 9.99
CA GLU A 158 0.13 2.84 11.16
C GLU A 158 -0.84 4.00 10.95
N LEU A 159 -1.74 4.22 11.91
CA LEU A 159 -2.56 5.42 11.98
C LEU A 159 -1.79 6.45 12.80
N ILE A 160 -1.44 7.57 12.16
CA ILE A 160 -0.58 8.60 12.75
C ILE A 160 -1.36 9.89 12.89
N ARG A 161 -1.17 10.55 14.03
CA ARG A 161 -1.61 11.92 14.26
C ARG A 161 -0.38 12.83 14.34
N TRP A 162 -0.36 13.85 13.49
CA TRP A 162 0.72 14.82 13.41
C TRP A 162 0.17 16.24 13.44
N VAL A 163 0.66 17.05 14.38
CA VAL A 163 0.37 18.48 14.49
C VAL A 163 1.64 19.26 14.21
N SER A 164 1.60 20.10 13.18
CA SER A 164 2.71 20.93 12.72
C SER A 164 2.44 22.42 12.94
N LYS A 165 3.47 23.16 13.34
CA LYS A 165 3.46 24.62 13.40
C LYS A 165 3.32 25.19 11.99
N PHE A 166 2.59 26.30 11.88
CA PHE A 166 2.51 27.06 10.65
C PHE A 166 2.89 28.53 10.91
N PRO A 167 3.41 29.25 9.90
CA PRO A 167 3.77 30.65 10.05
C PRO A 167 2.61 31.50 10.59
N TYR A 168 2.88 32.31 11.62
CA TYR A 168 1.93 33.28 12.16
C TYR A 168 1.48 34.25 11.03
N PRO A 169 0.18 34.60 10.94
CA PRO A 169 -0.92 34.40 11.89
C PRO A 169 -1.71 33.09 11.69
N MET A 170 -1.20 32.12 10.94
CA MET A 170 -1.95 30.90 10.66
C MET A 170 -1.90 29.89 11.83
N TYR A 171 -3.00 29.18 12.05
CA TYR A 171 -3.09 28.15 13.08
C TYR A 171 -2.30 26.88 12.72
N PRO A 172 -1.86 26.07 13.70
CA PRO A 172 -1.23 24.77 13.45
C PRO A 172 -2.12 23.85 12.61
N ARG A 173 -1.50 23.02 11.77
CA ARG A 173 -2.19 22.01 10.96
C ARG A 173 -2.17 20.67 11.67
N GLU A 174 -3.31 20.00 11.69
CA GLU A 174 -3.44 18.63 12.16
C GLU A 174 -3.67 17.70 10.97
N TYR A 175 -2.75 16.76 10.80
CA TYR A 175 -2.81 15.64 9.88
C TYR A 175 -3.15 14.39 10.68
N VAL A 176 -4.12 13.63 10.19
CA VAL A 176 -4.35 12.25 10.63
C VAL A 176 -4.38 11.42 9.37
N TYR A 177 -3.45 10.48 9.26
CA TYR A 177 -3.21 9.71 8.05
C TYR A 177 -2.81 8.29 8.40
N VAL A 178 -3.09 7.36 7.48
CA VAL A 178 -2.48 6.03 7.53
C VAL A 178 -1.16 6.09 6.80
N ARG A 179 -0.13 5.46 7.35
CA ARG A 179 1.15 5.19 6.73
C ARG A 179 1.35 3.69 6.61
N ARG A 180 1.86 3.24 5.47
CA ARG A 180 2.30 1.86 5.26
C ARG A 180 3.72 1.85 4.75
N THR A 181 4.56 1.02 5.35
CA THR A 181 5.94 0.80 4.91
C THR A 181 6.06 -0.58 4.32
N TRP A 182 6.64 -0.66 3.13
CA TRP A 182 6.87 -1.90 2.40
C TRP A 182 8.32 -1.96 1.95
N VAL A 183 8.89 -3.16 1.96
CA VAL A 183 10.26 -3.45 1.51
C VAL A 183 10.18 -4.55 0.46
N SER A 184 10.94 -4.41 -0.62
CA SER A 184 10.95 -5.38 -1.72
C SER A 184 11.58 -6.72 -1.29
N ASP A 185 11.21 -7.79 -1.99
CA ASP A 185 11.68 -9.14 -1.66
C ASP A 185 13.22 -9.28 -1.73
N ASN A 186 13.85 -8.53 -2.64
CA ASN A 186 15.30 -8.45 -2.83
C ASN A 186 15.99 -7.36 -1.99
N GLU A 187 15.24 -6.64 -1.13
CA GLU A 187 15.76 -5.61 -0.22
C GLU A 187 16.54 -4.47 -0.91
N LYS A 188 16.28 -4.26 -2.20
CA LYS A 188 16.82 -3.12 -2.96
C LYS A 188 15.97 -1.86 -2.77
N TYR A 189 14.68 -2.02 -2.48
CA TYR A 189 13.70 -0.95 -2.44
C TYR A 189 12.91 -0.93 -1.13
N ALA A 190 12.55 0.27 -0.69
CA ALA A 190 11.45 0.45 0.25
C ALA A 190 10.51 1.55 -0.23
N VAL A 191 9.24 1.43 0.13
CA VAL A 191 8.20 2.42 -0.16
C VAL A 191 7.46 2.75 1.13
N ILE A 192 7.35 4.04 1.41
CA ILE A 192 6.52 4.59 2.48
C ILE A 192 5.38 5.34 1.81
N ASP A 193 4.17 4.79 1.85
CA ASP A 193 2.97 5.46 1.34
C ASP A 193 2.13 5.99 2.51
N SER A 194 1.46 7.11 2.32
CA SER A 194 0.69 7.81 3.32
C SER A 194 -0.54 8.47 2.72
N GLU A 195 -1.67 8.35 3.39
CA GLU A 195 -2.95 8.90 2.95
C GLU A 195 -3.79 9.42 4.12
N SER A 196 -4.35 10.61 3.97
CA SER A 196 -5.22 11.25 4.95
C SER A 196 -6.48 10.43 5.25
N VAL A 197 -6.77 10.28 6.53
CA VAL A 197 -8.05 9.75 7.02
C VAL A 197 -9.04 10.90 7.14
N GLN A 198 -10.28 10.67 6.69
CA GLN A 198 -11.32 11.69 6.70
C GLN A 198 -11.76 12.08 8.12
N PRO A 199 -12.12 13.35 8.38
CA PRO A 199 -12.56 13.81 9.69
C PRO A 199 -13.78 13.10 10.27
N GLU A 200 -14.64 12.53 9.41
CA GLU A 200 -15.82 11.75 9.83
C GLU A 200 -15.44 10.40 10.45
N VAL A 201 -14.30 9.86 10.03
CA VAL A 201 -13.74 8.60 10.55
C VAL A 201 -12.92 8.87 11.81
N PHE A 202 -12.08 9.90 11.76
CA PHE A 202 -11.26 10.34 12.89
C PHE A 202 -11.40 11.85 13.11
N PRO A 203 -12.24 12.27 14.08
CA PRO A 203 -12.48 13.68 14.36
C PRO A 203 -11.26 14.35 14.99
N SER A 204 -11.08 15.64 14.71
CA SER A 204 -10.05 16.45 15.37
C SER A 204 -10.27 16.49 16.88
N ILE A 205 -9.20 16.31 17.63
CA ILE A 205 -9.17 16.44 19.08
C ILE A 205 -9.06 17.91 19.48
N SER A 206 -8.39 18.71 18.64
CA SER A 206 -8.20 20.13 18.89
C SER A 206 -9.30 20.97 18.25
N LYS A 207 -9.81 21.94 19.00
CA LYS A 207 -10.75 22.95 18.47
C LYS A 207 -10.06 24.09 17.73
N THR A 208 -8.74 24.24 17.88
CA THR A 208 -7.98 25.37 17.32
C THR A 208 -7.14 24.98 16.12
N ASN A 209 -6.78 23.71 15.99
CA ASN A 209 -5.95 23.25 14.86
C ASN A 209 -6.81 23.15 13.61
N VAL A 210 -6.21 23.46 12.47
CA VAL A 210 -6.85 23.29 11.16
C VAL A 210 -6.59 21.87 10.69
N ARG A 211 -7.66 21.08 10.53
CA ARG A 211 -7.58 19.70 10.07
C ARG A 211 -7.34 19.65 8.55
N VAL A 212 -6.22 19.08 8.14
CA VAL A 212 -5.92 18.83 6.72
C VAL A 212 -6.69 17.58 6.26
N ARG A 213 -7.50 17.73 5.22
CA ARG A 213 -8.39 16.69 4.70
C ARG A 213 -7.85 15.94 3.49
N SER A 214 -6.99 16.60 2.73
CA SER A 214 -6.35 16.04 1.55
C SER A 214 -4.85 16.07 1.79
N TYR A 215 -4.29 14.90 2.06
CA TYR A 215 -2.86 14.68 2.17
C TYR A 215 -2.53 13.30 1.63
N THR A 216 -1.62 13.26 0.66
CA THR A 216 -1.02 12.03 0.16
C THR A 216 0.47 12.23 0.05
N SER A 217 1.24 11.22 0.44
CA SER A 217 2.68 11.25 0.34
C SER A 217 3.21 9.86 0.08
N ARG A 218 4.20 9.78 -0.81
CA ARG A 218 4.85 8.56 -1.21
C ARG A 218 6.35 8.79 -1.26
N MET A 219 7.09 8.02 -0.49
CA MET A 219 8.55 8.00 -0.53
C MET A 219 9.03 6.65 -1.03
N SER A 220 9.65 6.63 -2.20
CA SER A 220 10.38 5.47 -2.73
C SER A 220 11.86 5.63 -2.38
N ILE A 221 12.49 4.58 -1.88
CA ILE A 221 13.88 4.52 -1.44
C ILE A 221 14.56 3.39 -2.21
N ARG A 222 15.76 3.64 -2.73
CA ARG A 222 16.57 2.65 -3.45
C ARG A 222 17.99 2.62 -2.91
N ALA A 223 18.46 1.44 -2.54
CA ALA A 223 19.86 1.20 -2.22
C ALA A 223 20.74 1.32 -3.47
N HIS A 224 21.90 1.98 -3.35
CA HIS A 224 22.89 1.99 -4.42
C HIS A 224 23.49 0.59 -4.63
N THR A 225 23.72 -0.13 -3.54
CA THR A 225 24.32 -1.49 -3.55
C THR A 225 23.50 -2.46 -2.71
N ASN A 226 23.55 -2.35 -1.39
CA ASN A 226 22.77 -3.12 -0.42
C ASN A 226 22.20 -2.21 0.67
N TRP A 227 21.30 -2.76 1.49
CA TRP A 227 20.51 -1.98 2.46
C TRP A 227 21.31 -1.37 3.61
N GLU A 228 22.47 -1.95 3.94
CA GLU A 228 23.33 -1.53 5.05
C GLU A 228 24.49 -0.63 4.60
N SER A 229 24.85 -0.66 3.32
CA SER A 229 25.96 0.12 2.80
C SER A 229 25.56 1.55 2.49
N HIS A 230 26.54 2.45 2.52
CA HIS A 230 26.33 3.85 2.15
C HIS A 230 25.90 3.99 0.69
N GLY A 231 24.95 4.88 0.45
CA GLY A 231 24.42 5.14 -0.87
C GLY A 231 22.91 4.86 -0.95
N VAL A 232 22.12 5.92 -1.01
CA VAL A 232 20.67 5.85 -1.11
C VAL A 232 20.15 6.88 -2.11
N ASP A 233 19.27 6.44 -3.01
CA ASP A 233 18.42 7.31 -3.81
C ASP A 233 17.03 7.37 -3.19
N TYR A 234 16.38 8.53 -3.25
CA TYR A 234 14.99 8.66 -2.83
C TYR A 234 14.17 9.51 -3.81
N ILE A 235 12.87 9.21 -3.87
CA ILE A 235 11.86 9.98 -4.57
C ILE A 235 10.71 10.19 -3.59
N LEU A 236 10.41 11.43 -3.25
CA LEU A 236 9.27 11.82 -2.44
C LEU A 236 8.27 12.55 -3.33
N THR A 237 7.12 11.93 -3.60
CA THR A 237 5.97 12.60 -4.21
C THR A 237 4.96 12.93 -3.13
N TYR A 238 4.60 14.20 -2.95
CA TYR A 238 3.64 14.61 -1.94
C TYR A 238 2.66 15.67 -2.45
N CYS A 239 1.44 15.63 -1.94
CA CYS A 239 0.40 16.61 -2.17
C CYS A 239 -0.36 16.85 -0.87
N ASP A 240 -0.57 18.11 -0.50
CA ASP A 240 -1.46 18.46 0.59
C ASP A 240 -2.25 19.73 0.29
N ASN A 241 -3.47 19.80 0.85
CA ASN A 241 -4.22 21.04 0.91
C ASN A 241 -4.06 21.64 2.32
N PRO A 242 -3.28 22.73 2.50
CA PRO A 242 -3.06 23.34 3.80
C PRO A 242 -4.29 24.07 4.37
N GLU A 243 -5.44 23.99 3.67
CA GLU A 243 -6.72 24.62 4.00
C GLU A 243 -6.58 26.14 4.18
N ALA A 244 -5.68 26.74 3.40
CA ALA A 244 -5.41 28.17 3.42
C ALA A 244 -4.86 28.66 2.08
N ASN A 245 -5.18 29.91 1.75
CA ASN A 245 -4.56 30.63 0.65
C ASN A 245 -3.18 31.09 1.09
N ILE A 246 -2.13 30.39 0.64
CA ILE A 246 -0.75 30.76 0.97
C ILE A 246 -0.32 31.93 0.08
N PRO A 247 0.06 33.08 0.66
CA PRO A 247 0.59 34.19 -0.12
C PRO A 247 1.84 33.80 -0.92
N ARG A 248 1.95 34.32 -2.15
CA ARG A 248 3.04 33.97 -3.08
C ARG A 248 4.45 34.16 -2.51
N TYR A 249 4.67 35.16 -1.66
CA TYR A 249 5.97 35.37 -1.04
C TYR A 249 6.33 34.27 -0.02
N ILE A 250 5.36 33.76 0.75
CA ILE A 250 5.56 32.63 1.66
C ILE A 250 5.84 31.38 0.85
N TYR A 251 5.06 31.16 -0.21
CA TYR A 251 5.29 30.05 -1.14
C TYR A 251 6.72 30.06 -1.71
N ASN A 252 7.16 31.20 -2.24
CA ASN A 252 8.50 31.35 -2.77
C ASN A 252 9.58 31.08 -1.70
N TRP A 253 9.37 31.54 -0.46
CA TRP A 253 10.28 31.24 0.65
C TRP A 253 10.32 29.74 0.97
N MET A 254 9.16 29.07 1.01
CA MET A 254 9.10 27.63 1.26
C MET A 254 9.86 26.85 0.19
N VAL A 255 9.68 27.17 -1.09
CA VAL A 255 10.36 26.45 -2.18
C VAL A 255 11.88 26.71 -2.17
N ASN A 256 12.30 27.97 -2.00
CA ASN A 256 13.71 28.34 -2.19
C ASN A 256 14.57 28.19 -0.93
N LYS A 257 13.96 28.14 0.26
CA LYS A 257 14.69 28.10 1.54
C LYS A 257 14.16 27.00 2.46
N GLY A 258 12.85 26.98 2.71
CA GLY A 258 12.25 26.06 3.69
C GLY A 258 12.43 24.59 3.32
N GLY A 259 12.06 24.20 2.10
CA GLY A 259 12.14 22.83 1.59
C GLY A 259 13.58 22.30 1.56
N PRO A 260 14.53 22.99 0.91
CA PRO A 260 15.93 22.58 0.90
C PRO A 260 16.53 22.47 2.31
N TYR A 261 16.20 23.40 3.21
CA TYR A 261 16.64 23.34 4.60
C TYR A 261 16.08 22.10 5.31
N PHE A 262 14.79 21.80 5.15
CA PHE A 262 14.16 20.62 5.72
C PHE A 262 14.82 19.32 5.23
N LEU A 263 15.13 19.21 3.94
CA LEU A 263 15.79 18.03 3.38
C LEU A 263 17.22 17.86 3.94
N LYS A 264 17.94 18.96 4.18
CA LYS A 264 19.24 18.93 4.88
C LYS A 264 19.11 18.48 6.33
N GLN A 265 18.03 18.84 7.03
CA GLN A 265 17.76 18.38 8.39
C GLN A 265 17.46 16.86 8.44
N VAL A 266 16.69 16.35 7.49
CA VAL A 266 16.45 14.91 7.32
C VAL A 266 17.77 14.16 7.11
N HIS A 267 18.62 14.65 6.19
CA HIS A 267 19.93 14.06 5.92
C HIS A 267 20.82 14.07 7.17
N LYS A 268 20.88 15.19 7.87
CA LYS A 268 21.62 15.32 9.13
C LYS A 268 21.14 14.34 10.20
N ALA A 269 19.83 14.14 10.33
CA ALA A 269 19.25 13.19 11.26
C ALA A 269 19.63 11.74 10.92
N ALA A 270 19.54 11.34 9.65
CA ALA A 270 19.98 10.01 9.21
C ALA A 270 21.49 9.79 9.46
N ARG A 271 22.32 10.80 9.18
CA ARG A 271 23.75 10.77 9.48
C ARG A 271 24.06 10.64 10.97
N GLU A 272 23.26 11.24 11.83
CA GLU A 272 23.43 11.12 13.27
C GLU A 272 23.18 9.68 13.72
N ILE A 273 22.15 9.01 13.22
CA ILE A 273 21.90 7.58 13.48
C ILE A 273 23.11 6.75 13.01
N GLU A 274 23.56 6.99 11.79
CA GLU A 274 24.68 6.27 11.16
C GLU A 274 25.99 6.42 11.97
N SER A 275 26.31 7.63 12.44
CA SER A 275 27.57 7.91 13.12
C SER A 275 27.57 7.63 14.62
N SER A 276 26.43 7.80 15.29
CA SER A 276 26.33 7.59 16.74
C SER A 276 25.98 6.16 17.13
N GLY A 277 25.49 5.35 16.19
CA GLY A 277 24.91 4.03 16.48
C GLY A 277 23.71 4.11 17.41
N ARG A 278 23.02 5.27 17.48
CA ARG A 278 21.86 5.49 18.34
C ARG A 278 20.82 4.40 18.09
N GLU A 279 20.36 3.81 19.18
CA GLU A 279 19.22 2.90 19.15
C GLU A 279 17.95 3.71 18.87
N VAL A 280 17.45 3.59 17.64
CA VAL A 280 16.16 4.11 17.20
C VAL A 280 15.17 2.96 17.11
N ARG A 281 13.86 3.25 17.13
CA ARG A 281 12.88 2.21 16.82
C ARG A 281 13.15 1.75 15.39
N SER A 282 13.70 0.54 15.22
CA SER A 282 14.13 0.02 13.93
C SER A 282 12.92 -0.20 13.01
N ALA A 283 12.59 0.84 12.24
CA ALA A 283 11.53 0.79 11.25
C ALA A 283 11.93 -0.15 10.12
N THR A 284 13.23 -0.21 9.83
CA THR A 284 13.83 -1.16 8.91
C THR A 284 13.58 -2.61 9.33
N GLU A 285 13.93 -2.98 10.56
CA GLU A 285 13.74 -4.35 11.04
C GLU A 285 12.27 -4.74 11.06
N LYS A 286 11.39 -3.83 11.50
CA LYS A 286 9.94 -4.04 11.44
C LYS A 286 9.49 -4.31 9.99
N ALA A 287 9.93 -3.50 9.04
CA ALA A 287 9.54 -3.64 7.64
C ALA A 287 10.11 -4.91 6.99
N GLN A 288 11.32 -5.32 7.37
CA GLN A 288 11.92 -6.59 6.97
C GLN A 288 11.17 -7.80 7.54
N ASN A 289 10.77 -7.74 8.81
CA ASN A 289 9.96 -8.80 9.42
C ASN A 289 8.62 -8.95 8.71
N SER A 290 7.89 -7.85 8.48
CA SER A 290 6.66 -7.89 7.70
C SER A 290 6.87 -8.41 6.27
N LYS A 291 8.02 -8.08 5.63
CA LYS A 291 8.40 -8.67 4.35
C LYS A 291 8.59 -10.18 4.42
N ASN A 292 9.27 -10.69 5.46
CA ASN A 292 9.48 -12.12 5.65
C ASN A 292 8.15 -12.87 5.87
N ASP A 293 7.22 -12.28 6.62
CA ASP A 293 5.87 -12.83 6.80
C ASP A 293 5.14 -12.94 5.46
N ARG A 294 5.13 -11.86 4.65
CA ARG A 294 4.52 -11.86 3.31
C ARG A 294 5.12 -12.91 2.37
N VAL A 295 6.45 -13.07 2.38
CA VAL A 295 7.15 -14.06 1.55
C VAL A 295 6.76 -15.47 1.99
N THR A 296 6.71 -15.72 3.30
CA THR A 296 6.31 -17.02 3.87
C THR A 296 4.88 -17.37 3.46
N GLU A 297 3.92 -16.46 3.65
CA GLU A 297 2.54 -16.67 3.22
C GLU A 297 2.41 -16.95 1.71
N ARG A 298 3.22 -16.31 0.87
CA ARG A 298 3.22 -16.55 -0.57
C ARG A 298 3.71 -17.96 -0.89
N LEU A 299 4.80 -18.39 -0.26
CA LEU A 299 5.37 -19.73 -0.45
C LEU A 299 4.41 -20.83 0.02
N GLU A 300 3.73 -20.62 1.15
CA GLU A 300 2.69 -21.53 1.66
C GLU A 300 1.54 -21.67 0.65
N LYS A 301 0.97 -20.55 0.17
CA LYS A 301 -0.09 -20.56 -0.85
C LYS A 301 0.34 -21.24 -2.13
N GLU A 302 1.57 -21.01 -2.61
CA GLU A 302 2.11 -21.69 -3.78
C GLU A 302 2.26 -23.20 -3.56
N SER A 303 2.66 -23.62 -2.36
CA SER A 303 2.78 -25.03 -2.00
C SER A 303 1.43 -25.74 -1.96
N GLU A 304 0.41 -25.11 -1.39
CA GLU A 304 -0.97 -25.61 -1.35
C GLU A 304 -1.55 -25.76 -2.76
N VAL A 305 -1.33 -24.78 -3.64
CA VAL A 305 -1.76 -24.83 -5.04
C VAL A 305 -1.06 -25.98 -5.78
N LYS A 306 0.25 -26.14 -5.59
CA LYS A 306 1.02 -27.24 -6.19
C LYS A 306 0.54 -28.59 -5.68
N GLU A 307 0.23 -28.72 -4.40
CA GLU A 307 -0.29 -29.96 -3.82
C GLU A 307 -1.68 -30.30 -4.37
N LYS A 308 -2.57 -29.30 -4.45
CA LYS A 308 -3.89 -29.47 -5.06
C LYS A 308 -3.79 -29.93 -6.53
N GLN A 309 -2.92 -29.30 -7.31
CA GLN A 309 -2.67 -29.71 -8.71
C GLN A 309 -2.14 -31.14 -8.82
N ARG A 310 -1.28 -31.58 -7.90
CA ARG A 310 -0.80 -32.97 -7.85
C ARG A 310 -1.94 -33.94 -7.56
N ARG A 311 -2.78 -33.66 -6.56
CA ARG A 311 -3.94 -34.49 -6.22
C ARG A 311 -4.93 -34.59 -7.39
N ASP A 312 -5.22 -33.46 -8.05
CA ASP A 312 -6.11 -33.42 -9.22
C ASP A 312 -5.53 -34.22 -10.40
N ALA A 313 -4.20 -34.15 -10.62
CA ALA A 313 -3.52 -34.93 -11.66
C ALA A 313 -3.48 -36.44 -11.35
N GLU A 314 -3.35 -36.83 -10.08
CA GLU A 314 -3.42 -38.22 -9.65
C GLU A 314 -4.84 -38.79 -9.80
N ALA A 315 -5.87 -38.03 -9.43
CA ALA A 315 -7.26 -38.40 -9.64
C ALA A 315 -7.58 -38.60 -11.14
N ALA A 316 -7.15 -37.67 -12.00
CA ALA A 316 -7.32 -37.80 -13.44
C ALA A 316 -6.57 -39.01 -14.05
N ARG A 317 -5.43 -39.42 -13.46
CA ARG A 317 -4.70 -40.63 -13.88
C ARG A 317 -5.42 -41.91 -13.44
N GLN A 318 -6.06 -41.92 -12.27
CA GLN A 318 -6.86 -43.05 -11.80
C GLN A 318 -8.11 -43.23 -12.67
N GLU A 319 -8.84 -42.15 -12.95
CA GLU A 319 -10.02 -42.18 -13.81
C GLU A 319 -9.69 -42.64 -15.25
N ASN A 320 -8.55 -42.21 -15.80
CA ASN A 320 -8.07 -42.71 -17.10
C ASN A 320 -7.67 -44.20 -17.08
N LYS A 321 -7.16 -44.71 -15.95
CA LYS A 321 -6.86 -46.15 -15.80
C LYS A 321 -8.14 -46.98 -15.70
N GLU A 322 -9.16 -46.50 -14.99
CA GLU A 322 -10.47 -47.16 -14.89
C GLU A 322 -11.16 -47.20 -16.26
N ASN A 323 -11.21 -46.06 -16.98
CA ASN A 323 -11.77 -45.99 -18.33
C ASN A 323 -11.02 -46.85 -19.37
N ASN A 324 -9.70 -47.00 -19.27
CA ASN A 324 -8.93 -47.92 -20.12
C ASN A 324 -9.09 -49.40 -19.70
N GLY A 325 -9.33 -49.66 -18.42
CA GLY A 325 -9.65 -50.99 -17.90
C GLY A 325 -10.99 -51.50 -18.44
N GLU A 326 -12.02 -50.66 -18.46
CA GLU A 326 -13.33 -50.98 -19.03
C GLU A 326 -13.28 -51.19 -20.55
N LYS A 327 -12.51 -50.36 -21.28
CA LYS A 327 -12.30 -50.56 -22.73
C LYS A 327 -11.53 -51.85 -23.06
N LYS A 328 -10.63 -52.32 -22.19
CA LYS A 328 -9.97 -53.63 -22.34
C LYS A 328 -10.91 -54.78 -21.99
N ALA A 329 -11.76 -54.64 -20.96
CA ALA A 329 -12.74 -55.65 -20.58
C ALA A 329 -13.81 -55.89 -21.66
N GLN A 330 -14.25 -54.84 -22.38
CA GLN A 330 -15.17 -54.98 -23.51
C GLN A 330 -14.54 -55.65 -24.75
N LYS A 331 -13.22 -55.59 -24.95
CA LYS A 331 -12.54 -56.28 -26.07
C LYS A 331 -12.33 -57.78 -25.84
N THR A 332 -12.35 -58.25 -24.59
CA THR A 332 -12.11 -59.67 -24.25
C THR A 332 -13.40 -60.52 -24.25
N GLN A 333 -14.58 -59.90 -24.42
CA GLN A 333 -15.88 -60.58 -24.51
C GLN A 333 -16.37 -60.84 -25.95
N LYS A 334 -15.46 -61.18 -26.88
CA LYS A 334 -15.81 -61.86 -28.13
C LYS A 334 -15.12 -63.21 -28.18
N ALA A 335 -15.75 -64.20 -27.56
CA ALA A 335 -15.46 -65.63 -27.76
C ALA A 335 -16.26 -66.15 -28.99
N PRO A 336 -15.75 -67.20 -29.67
CA PRO A 336 -16.08 -67.50 -31.06
C PRO A 336 -17.45 -68.18 -31.22
N ARG A 337 -18.16 -67.84 -32.31
CA ARG A 337 -19.34 -68.59 -32.77
C ARG A 337 -18.91 -69.90 -33.43
N SER A 338 -19.67 -70.93 -33.11
CA SER A 338 -19.53 -72.34 -33.43
C SER A 338 -19.43 -72.70 -34.91
N SER A 339 -18.68 -73.76 -35.15
CA SER A 339 -18.48 -74.49 -36.41
C SER A 339 -19.71 -75.23 -36.92
N ALA A 340 -19.93 -75.17 -38.25
CA ALA A 340 -20.34 -76.28 -39.11
C ALA A 340 -19.90 -75.89 -40.54
N ALA A 341 -18.87 -76.54 -41.09
CA ALA A 341 -18.96 -77.59 -42.12
C ALA A 341 -19.65 -77.08 -43.42
N ASN A 342 -19.11 -77.16 -44.63
CA ASN A 342 -18.11 -78.06 -45.21
C ASN A 342 -17.64 -77.52 -46.58
N SER A 343 -16.37 -77.79 -46.92
CA SER A 343 -15.87 -78.19 -48.27
C SER A 343 -15.99 -77.15 -49.42
N PHE A 344 -15.12 -77.03 -50.43
CA PHE A 344 -14.02 -77.83 -50.96
C PHE A 344 -13.30 -76.98 -52.04
N VAL A 345 -12.13 -77.47 -52.47
CA VAL A 345 -11.37 -77.18 -53.72
C VAL A 345 -10.22 -76.15 -53.68
N LEU A 346 -9.07 -76.70 -54.07
CA LEU A 346 -7.71 -76.18 -54.20
C LEU A 346 -7.46 -75.29 -55.43
N GLN A 347 -6.26 -74.69 -55.40
CA GLN A 347 -5.33 -74.29 -56.48
C GLN A 347 -5.26 -72.78 -56.71
N SER A 348 -4.11 -72.16 -56.92
CA SER A 348 -2.68 -72.51 -56.83
C SER A 348 -1.90 -71.18 -57.00
N GLN A 349 -0.64 -71.12 -56.51
CA GLN A 349 0.54 -70.44 -57.10
C GLN A 349 0.32 -69.23 -58.05
N GLU A 350 1.02 -68.09 -58.00
CA GLU A 350 2.39 -67.74 -57.58
C GLU A 350 2.61 -66.25 -57.97
N GLN A 351 3.77 -65.69 -57.58
CA GLN A 351 4.45 -64.48 -58.10
C GLN A 351 3.90 -63.11 -57.66
N VAL A 352 4.62 -62.37 -56.80
CA VAL A 352 5.86 -61.60 -57.06
C VAL A 352 5.69 -60.57 -58.19
N ASN A 353 5.51 -59.30 -57.84
CA ASN A 353 6.52 -58.26 -58.11
C ASN A 353 6.14 -56.87 -57.58
N TYR A 354 7.16 -56.21 -57.04
CA TYR A 354 7.52 -54.79 -57.16
C TYR A 354 6.49 -53.80 -57.71
N GLN A 355 6.32 -52.68 -57.00
CA GLN A 355 6.99 -51.43 -57.40
C GLN A 355 6.98 -50.33 -56.32
N ARG A 356 8.12 -49.64 -56.33
CA ARG A 356 8.52 -48.43 -55.60
C ARG A 356 8.12 -47.20 -56.42
N THR A 357 8.34 -46.02 -55.85
CA THR A 357 8.25 -44.64 -56.41
C THR A 357 6.93 -43.92 -56.10
N ALA A 358 6.92 -42.66 -55.67
CA ALA A 358 7.98 -41.69 -55.41
C ALA A 358 7.58 -40.82 -54.20
#